data_AF-A0A3L6N179-F1
#
_entry.id   AF-A0A3L6N179-F1
#
_cell.length_a   1.000
_cell.length_b   1.000
_cell.length_c   1.000
_cell.angle_alpha   90.00
_cell.angle_beta   90.00
_cell.angle_gamma   90.00
#
_symmetry.space_group_name_H-M   'P 1'
#
loop_
_entity.id
_entity.type
_entity.pdbx_description
1 polymer ?
#
loop_
_entity_poly.entity_id
_entity_poly.type
_entity_poly.pdbx_seq_one_letter_code
_entity_poly.pdbx_strand_id
1 'polypeptide(L)'
;MAYRPSIKSQRLVDRCLFVGEQHTEIEEKSPEKTKKGVRVKDGVKINSDLTNTSDVTAKPDPKGNVGDRGRPKNVVPKNKPIKRKDVVIPLDEHCTLGTYKVYVDPKTGLIYDASLNQTVSSTNKNKFYNIQVLKDPESSDCKTWTRWGRVGEVGAYAILGNGTVTDAIKQFHKKFKDKSGLAWNNRTDSAKPGKYVFLERRYRPHSDYKDEKSGNKAVKKVAGEQEHEVSPPECSLEKPVKELMELIFNQQCFSNTISALKYDANKLPIGKLSKRTITSGFKQLKDLAALIDDPTLASSKWNMGIAEATEHLSNTYYSFIPHAFGRKQPPIICDENLLKREIELLQSLPDMQVAADLMKIDRKTRDSIHPLNRQFQGLGLAEMTRLDDKSSEFGYLMKYLNNSGGAAHKMTSTIKDIFRIERLGERKRFDNSEFSKIHSNRRLLWHGSRSTNFAGILSQGLRIGPPEAPVSGYMFGKGIYLADCSSKSAGYCYSMNTGGEALLVLCEAALGAMQTLIEADYNAGIKAKKNGVHSTWGQGKIGPRRWVDAGIVHPSLKGVEMPNPKAKLSESGVKNTKLHYNEYICYDVAQVRLRYLLYVKIEKL
;
A
#
# COMPACT_ATOMS: atom_id res chain seq x y z
N MET A 1 -29.94 -52.28 26.47
CA MET A 1 -29.69 -50.91 26.98
C MET A 1 -28.22 -50.76 27.31
N ALA A 2 -27.44 -50.14 26.42
CA ALA A 2 -26.11 -49.59 26.71
C ALA A 2 -25.73 -48.70 25.52
N TYR A 3 -25.77 -47.39 25.73
CA TYR A 3 -25.51 -46.36 24.72
C TYR A 3 -24.00 -46.08 24.65
N ARG A 4 -23.41 -46.23 23.46
CA ARG A 4 -22.14 -45.61 23.06
C ARG A 4 -22.46 -44.40 22.18
N PRO A 5 -21.82 -43.22 22.33
CA PRO A 5 -21.76 -42.25 21.26
C PRO A 5 -20.44 -42.39 20.48
N SER A 6 -20.61 -42.53 19.17
CA SER A 6 -19.58 -42.52 18.14
C SER A 6 -19.20 -41.08 17.79
N ILE A 7 -17.90 -40.82 17.74
CA ILE A 7 -17.27 -39.57 17.28
C ILE A 7 -17.40 -39.51 15.76
N LYS A 8 -18.12 -38.52 15.24
CA LYS A 8 -18.05 -38.11 13.83
C LYS A 8 -17.52 -36.69 13.73
N SER A 9 -16.34 -36.57 13.14
CA SER A 9 -15.73 -35.30 12.75
C SER A 9 -16.55 -34.63 11.65
N GLN A 10 -17.05 -33.42 11.88
CA GLN A 10 -17.57 -32.56 10.83
C GLN A 10 -16.53 -31.48 10.50
N ARG A 11 -16.02 -31.53 9.26
CA ARG A 11 -15.17 -30.51 8.65
C ARG A 11 -16.02 -29.25 8.46
N LEU A 12 -15.71 -28.18 9.19
CA LEU A 12 -16.14 -26.82 8.87
C LEU A 12 -15.33 -26.32 7.67
N VAL A 13 -16.02 -26.06 6.57
CA VAL A 13 -15.48 -25.31 5.42
C VAL A 13 -16.01 -23.90 5.54
N ASP A 14 -15.18 -22.98 6.05
CA ASP A 14 -15.49 -21.56 6.15
C ASP A 14 -15.58 -20.93 4.74
N ARG A 15 -16.80 -20.67 4.30
CA ARG A 15 -17.10 -19.82 3.15
C ARG A 15 -17.13 -18.36 3.61
N CYS A 16 -16.06 -17.62 3.35
CA CYS A 16 -16.10 -16.15 3.31
C CYS A 16 -17.00 -15.71 2.14
N LEU A 17 -18.26 -15.36 2.43
CA LEU A 17 -19.15 -14.68 1.51
C LEU A 17 -19.10 -13.18 1.81
N PHE A 18 -18.39 -12.44 0.95
CA PHE A 18 -18.73 -11.04 0.71
C PHE A 18 -19.97 -11.03 -0.17
N VAL A 19 -20.99 -10.27 0.25
CA VAL A 19 -22.30 -10.17 -0.42
C VAL A 19 -22.08 -9.64 -1.83
N GLY A 20 -22.23 -10.53 -2.80
CA GLY A 20 -22.40 -10.19 -4.21
C GLY A 20 -23.88 -9.93 -4.48
N GLU A 21 -24.15 -8.85 -5.20
CA GLU A 21 -25.47 -8.48 -5.69
C GLU A 21 -26.04 -9.58 -6.59
N GLN A 22 -27.27 -10.03 -6.28
CA GLN A 22 -28.00 -10.98 -7.11
C GLN A 22 -28.62 -10.23 -8.28
N HIS A 23 -28.17 -10.53 -9.50
CA HIS A 23 -28.90 -10.21 -10.72
C HIS A 23 -30.01 -11.24 -10.93
N THR A 24 -31.26 -10.81 -10.96
CA THR A 24 -32.41 -11.59 -11.42
C THR A 24 -32.43 -11.61 -12.95
N GLU A 25 -32.35 -12.80 -13.54
CA GLU A 25 -32.56 -13.04 -14.97
C GLU A 25 -34.00 -12.69 -15.35
N ILE A 26 -34.16 -11.87 -16.40
CA ILE A 26 -35.42 -11.69 -17.11
C ILE A 26 -35.23 -12.37 -18.47
N GLU A 27 -36.01 -13.42 -18.73
CA GLU A 27 -36.16 -14.04 -20.03
C GLU A 27 -36.78 -13.05 -21.02
N GLU A 28 -36.05 -12.68 -22.08
CA GLU A 28 -36.66 -12.08 -23.27
C GLU A 28 -36.48 -13.00 -24.47
N LYS A 29 -37.62 -13.38 -25.04
CA LYS A 29 -37.78 -14.21 -26.23
C LYS A 29 -37.27 -13.49 -27.48
N SER A 30 -36.52 -14.21 -28.30
CA SER A 30 -36.17 -13.86 -29.68
C SER A 30 -37.41 -13.64 -30.57
N PRO A 31 -37.29 -12.77 -31.60
CA PRO A 31 -37.80 -13.17 -32.90
C PRO A 31 -36.81 -12.92 -34.06
N GLU A 32 -37.16 -13.55 -35.18
CA GLU A 32 -36.33 -13.95 -36.30
C GLU A 32 -35.87 -12.85 -37.27
N LYS A 33 -34.72 -13.17 -37.87
CA LYS A 33 -34.15 -12.82 -39.19
C LYS A 33 -35.02 -11.98 -40.15
N THR A 34 -34.37 -10.98 -40.76
CA THR A 34 -34.44 -10.79 -42.22
C THR A 34 -33.11 -10.23 -42.75
N LYS A 35 -32.54 -10.96 -43.72
CA LYS A 35 -31.37 -10.56 -44.53
C LYS A 35 -31.82 -9.57 -45.60
N LYS A 36 -31.08 -8.47 -45.81
CA LYS A 36 -30.84 -7.90 -47.15
C LYS A 36 -29.43 -7.31 -47.18
N GLY A 37 -28.62 -7.82 -48.11
CA GLY A 37 -27.32 -7.24 -48.45
C GLY A 37 -27.48 -6.17 -49.53
N VAL A 38 -26.61 -5.18 -49.51
CA VAL A 38 -26.26 -4.35 -50.67
C VAL A 38 -24.75 -4.13 -50.66
N ARG A 39 -24.19 -4.29 -51.84
CA ARG A 39 -22.77 -4.21 -52.21
C ARG A 39 -22.63 -2.97 -53.08
N VAL A 40 -21.74 -2.03 -52.78
CA VAL A 40 -21.18 -1.10 -53.79
C VAL A 40 -19.71 -0.80 -53.46
N LYS A 41 -18.91 -0.78 -54.53
CA LYS A 41 -17.46 -0.58 -54.64
C LYS A 41 -17.11 0.92 -54.78
N ASP A 42 -15.80 1.15 -54.94
CA ASP A 42 -15.11 2.32 -55.50
C ASP A 42 -14.51 3.24 -54.41
N GLY A 43 -13.20 3.45 -54.26
CA GLY A 43 -12.05 3.18 -55.12
C GLY A 43 -11.48 4.47 -55.67
N VAL A 44 -10.57 5.15 -54.95
CA VAL A 44 -9.59 6.10 -55.53
C VAL A 44 -8.32 6.13 -54.66
N LYS A 45 -7.18 5.81 -55.27
CA LYS A 45 -5.81 6.13 -54.83
C LYS A 45 -5.44 7.51 -55.35
N ILE A 46 -4.73 8.35 -54.59
CA ILE A 46 -3.68 9.23 -55.12
C ILE A 46 -2.54 9.34 -54.07
N ASN A 47 -1.33 8.96 -54.50
CA ASN A 47 -0.04 9.29 -53.91
C ASN A 47 0.33 10.74 -54.27
N SER A 48 1.06 11.45 -53.41
CA SER A 48 2.35 12.01 -53.80
C SER A 48 3.05 12.66 -52.62
N ASP A 49 4.36 12.59 -52.75
CA ASP A 49 5.41 12.74 -51.77
C ASP A 49 6.20 14.02 -52.14
N LEU A 50 7.08 14.46 -51.25
CA LEU A 50 8.31 15.24 -51.50
C LEU A 50 8.31 16.80 -51.51
N THR A 51 9.08 17.30 -50.54
CA THR A 51 10.33 18.10 -50.67
C THR A 51 10.40 19.62 -50.45
N ASN A 52 11.21 19.94 -49.43
CA ASN A 52 12.42 20.80 -49.37
C ASN A 52 12.41 22.34 -49.42
N THR A 53 13.43 22.85 -48.70
CA THR A 53 14.23 24.10 -48.82
C THR A 53 13.85 25.29 -47.93
N SER A 54 14.77 26.12 -47.42
CA SER A 54 16.17 26.04 -46.96
C SER A 54 16.51 27.39 -46.27
N ASP A 55 17.49 27.33 -45.36
CA ASP A 55 18.30 28.40 -44.71
C ASP A 55 18.31 29.83 -45.29
N VAL A 56 18.37 30.85 -44.40
CA VAL A 56 19.35 31.97 -44.47
C VAL A 56 19.67 32.51 -43.06
N THR A 57 20.97 32.59 -42.79
CA THR A 57 21.70 33.20 -41.66
C THR A 57 21.77 34.73 -41.69
N ALA A 58 21.81 35.42 -40.53
CA ALA A 58 22.68 36.59 -40.29
C ALA A 58 22.67 37.09 -38.83
N LYS A 59 23.86 37.42 -38.30
CA LYS A 59 24.16 38.26 -37.12
C LYS A 59 25.19 39.31 -37.59
N PRO A 60 25.24 40.53 -37.01
CA PRO A 60 26.11 40.80 -35.84
C PRO A 60 25.60 41.87 -34.82
N ASP A 61 26.25 41.89 -33.63
CA ASP A 61 26.07 42.75 -32.42
C ASP A 61 26.55 44.24 -32.62
N PRO A 62 26.70 45.20 -31.63
CA PRO A 62 26.54 45.14 -30.15
C PRO A 62 26.02 46.43 -29.39
N LYS A 63 25.89 46.28 -28.05
CA LYS A 63 25.92 47.26 -26.91
C LYS A 63 24.61 47.89 -26.39
N GLY A 64 24.41 47.73 -25.07
CA GLY A 64 23.52 48.54 -24.22
C GLY A 64 23.23 47.86 -22.87
N ASN A 65 23.83 48.36 -21.79
CA ASN A 65 23.82 47.80 -20.43
C ASN A 65 22.72 48.44 -19.54
N VAL A 66 22.57 47.95 -18.30
CA VAL A 66 21.67 48.38 -17.19
C VAL A 66 20.26 47.75 -17.25
N GLY A 67 19.73 47.03 -16.27
CA GLY A 67 20.15 46.65 -14.92
C GLY A 67 18.88 46.29 -14.13
N ASP A 68 18.59 45.00 -13.91
CA ASP A 68 17.43 44.56 -13.14
C ASP A 68 17.84 43.70 -11.95
N ARG A 69 17.30 44.05 -10.78
CA ARG A 69 17.67 43.55 -9.45
C ARG A 69 16.78 42.35 -9.11
N GLY A 70 17.44 41.21 -8.91
CA GLY A 70 17.17 40.30 -7.79
C GLY A 70 15.81 39.61 -7.69
N ARG A 71 15.72 38.41 -8.30
CA ARG A 71 14.81 37.34 -7.83
C ARG A 71 15.64 36.05 -7.62
N PRO A 72 15.72 35.49 -6.41
CA PRO A 72 16.58 34.33 -6.17
C PRO A 72 16.01 33.10 -6.89
N LYS A 73 16.78 32.55 -7.83
CA LYS A 73 16.52 31.27 -8.47
C LYS A 73 16.73 30.16 -7.43
N ASN A 74 15.66 29.42 -7.13
CA ASN A 74 15.73 28.15 -6.40
C ASN A 74 16.61 27.16 -7.19
N VAL A 75 17.89 27.10 -6.83
CA VAL A 75 18.79 26.03 -7.25
C VAL A 75 18.39 24.79 -6.47
N VAL A 76 17.71 23.87 -7.15
CA VAL A 76 17.53 22.49 -6.70
C VAL A 76 18.92 21.94 -6.36
N PRO A 77 19.18 21.48 -5.12
CA PRO A 77 20.45 20.85 -4.81
C PRO A 77 20.57 19.58 -5.65
N LYS A 78 21.49 19.60 -6.62
CA LYS A 78 21.94 18.38 -7.31
C LYS A 78 22.40 17.41 -6.21
N ASN A 79 21.79 16.23 -6.19
CA ASN A 79 22.16 15.10 -5.34
C ASN A 79 23.68 14.96 -5.27
N LYS A 80 24.27 15.39 -4.15
CA LYS A 80 25.64 14.96 -3.80
C LYS A 80 25.54 13.48 -3.41
N PRO A 81 26.38 12.61 -3.98
CA PRO A 81 26.38 11.20 -3.60
C PRO A 81 26.86 11.08 -2.15
N ILE A 82 25.97 10.64 -1.26
CA ILE A 82 26.38 10.11 0.04
C ILE A 82 27.32 8.94 -0.24
N LYS A 83 28.55 9.00 0.28
CA LYS A 83 29.52 7.90 0.18
C LYS A 83 28.91 6.66 0.86
N ARG A 84 28.37 5.72 0.08
CA ARG A 84 27.81 4.43 0.53
C ARG A 84 28.92 3.47 1.00
N LYS A 85 29.70 3.83 2.03
CA LYS A 85 30.79 2.96 2.52
C LYS A 85 30.42 1.94 3.60
N ASP A 86 29.22 1.97 4.16
CA ASP A 86 28.82 1.04 5.22
C ASP A 86 27.43 0.42 5.00
N VAL A 87 27.17 -0.18 3.83
CA VAL A 87 25.95 -0.98 3.61
C VAL A 87 26.33 -2.45 3.76
N VAL A 88 25.94 -3.08 4.87
CA VAL A 88 26.09 -4.53 5.01
C VAL A 88 24.88 -5.22 4.45
N ILE A 89 25.14 -6.05 3.45
CA ILE A 89 24.13 -6.83 2.76
C ILE A 89 24.18 -8.22 3.39
N PRO A 90 23.06 -8.70 3.95
CA PRO A 90 23.04 -10.02 4.55
C PRO A 90 23.32 -11.07 3.47
N LEU A 91 24.08 -12.09 3.86
CA LEU A 91 24.18 -13.31 3.07
C LEU A 91 22.80 -13.94 2.95
N ASP A 92 22.58 -14.65 1.85
CA ASP A 92 21.45 -15.55 1.73
C ASP A 92 21.42 -16.53 2.92
N GLU A 93 20.25 -16.74 3.50
CA GLU A 93 20.06 -17.45 4.78
C GLU A 93 20.60 -18.90 4.80
N HIS A 94 20.75 -19.51 3.62
CA HIS A 94 21.25 -20.87 3.43
C HIS A 94 22.66 -20.90 2.83
N CYS A 95 23.35 -19.76 2.76
CA CYS A 95 24.71 -19.70 2.27
C CYS A 95 25.66 -20.42 3.23
N THR A 96 26.41 -21.39 2.71
CA THR A 96 27.40 -22.15 3.49
C THR A 96 28.72 -21.40 3.70
N LEU A 97 28.96 -20.32 2.95
CA LEU A 97 30.16 -19.48 3.02
C LEU A 97 30.00 -18.38 4.08
N GLY A 98 29.79 -18.79 5.35
CA GLY A 98 29.38 -17.88 6.43
C GLY A 98 30.36 -16.74 6.78
N THR A 99 31.64 -16.86 6.41
CA THR A 99 32.66 -15.82 6.62
C THR A 99 32.71 -14.78 5.50
N TYR A 100 32.08 -15.05 4.36
CA TYR A 100 32.15 -14.20 3.18
C TYR A 100 31.24 -12.98 3.35
N LYS A 101 31.46 -11.95 2.53
CA LYS A 101 30.59 -10.78 2.44
C LYS A 101 30.12 -10.59 1.01
N VAL A 102 28.91 -10.06 0.84
CA VAL A 102 28.43 -9.68 -0.50
C VAL A 102 29.35 -8.61 -1.08
N TYR A 103 29.80 -8.85 -2.31
CA TYR A 103 30.69 -7.94 -3.01
C TYR A 103 29.95 -6.67 -3.44
N VAL A 104 30.52 -5.54 -3.05
CA VAL A 104 30.13 -4.21 -3.49
C VAL A 104 31.30 -3.63 -4.26
N ASP A 105 31.07 -3.21 -5.50
CA ASP A 105 32.11 -2.62 -6.33
C ASP A 105 32.65 -1.35 -5.63
N PRO A 106 33.94 -1.30 -5.29
CA PRO A 106 34.51 -0.17 -4.55
C PRO A 106 34.54 1.14 -5.35
N LYS A 107 34.51 1.07 -6.69
CA LYS A 107 34.51 2.24 -7.57
C LYS A 107 33.11 2.80 -7.78
N THR A 108 32.15 1.93 -8.06
CA THR A 108 30.80 2.34 -8.46
C THR A 108 29.79 2.30 -7.30
N GLY A 109 30.11 1.59 -6.21
CA GLY A 109 29.17 1.27 -5.15
C GLY A 109 28.06 0.31 -5.58
N LEU A 110 28.23 -0.37 -6.73
CA LEU A 110 27.25 -1.31 -7.25
C LEU A 110 27.26 -2.59 -6.43
N ILE A 111 26.06 -2.96 -5.99
CA ILE A 111 25.80 -4.15 -5.20
C ILE A 111 25.56 -5.33 -6.14
N TYR A 112 26.33 -6.40 -5.97
CA TYR A 112 26.14 -7.65 -6.73
C TYR A 112 25.27 -8.66 -5.95
N ASP A 113 24.01 -8.27 -5.75
CA ASP A 113 22.95 -9.09 -5.18
C ASP A 113 21.70 -8.96 -6.05
N ALA A 114 21.19 -10.09 -6.54
CA ALA A 114 19.98 -10.17 -7.33
C ALA A 114 18.99 -11.17 -6.73
N SER A 115 17.80 -10.67 -6.41
CA SER A 115 16.64 -11.50 -6.07
C SER A 115 15.69 -11.54 -7.24
N LEU A 116 15.53 -12.71 -7.85
CA LEU A 116 14.63 -12.92 -8.97
C LEU A 116 13.40 -13.71 -8.54
N ASN A 117 12.26 -13.39 -9.14
CA ASN A 117 11.00 -14.09 -8.91
C ASN A 117 10.24 -14.33 -10.22
N GLN A 118 9.53 -15.45 -10.31
CA GLN A 118 8.72 -15.81 -11.47
C GLN A 118 7.45 -16.53 -11.02
N THR A 119 6.32 -15.99 -11.44
CA THR A 119 5.01 -16.63 -11.31
C THR A 119 4.45 -16.93 -12.70
N VAL A 120 3.95 -18.15 -12.91
CA VAL A 120 3.22 -18.57 -14.11
C VAL A 120 2.04 -19.43 -13.69
N SER A 121 0.83 -18.88 -13.75
CA SER A 121 -0.41 -19.52 -13.33
C SER A 121 -0.67 -20.82 -14.08
N SER A 122 -0.70 -20.81 -15.42
CA SER A 122 -0.98 -21.99 -16.28
C SER A 122 -0.13 -23.23 -15.97
N THR A 123 1.11 -23.04 -15.53
CA THR A 123 2.03 -24.15 -15.19
C THR A 123 2.30 -24.30 -13.70
N ASN A 124 1.50 -23.62 -12.85
CA ASN A 124 1.63 -23.58 -11.38
C ASN A 124 3.09 -23.34 -10.93
N LYS A 125 3.81 -22.48 -11.66
CA LYS A 125 5.17 -22.08 -11.30
C LYS A 125 5.08 -20.86 -10.40
N ASN A 126 5.62 -20.96 -9.20
CA ASN A 126 5.91 -19.82 -8.34
C ASN A 126 7.32 -20.05 -7.80
N LYS A 127 8.31 -19.45 -8.46
CA LYS A 127 9.73 -19.82 -8.33
C LYS A 127 10.59 -18.62 -8.02
N PHE A 128 11.62 -18.85 -7.23
CA PHE A 128 12.65 -17.84 -6.98
C PHE A 128 14.02 -18.24 -7.53
N TYR A 129 14.87 -17.23 -7.72
CA TYR A 129 16.29 -17.42 -8.03
C TYR A 129 17.11 -16.27 -7.39
N ASN A 130 17.91 -16.56 -6.37
CA ASN A 130 18.82 -15.61 -5.74
C ASN A 130 20.22 -15.78 -6.32
N ILE A 131 20.94 -14.67 -6.51
CA ILE A 131 22.31 -14.62 -7.01
C ILE A 131 23.08 -13.61 -6.17
N GLN A 132 24.19 -14.00 -5.57
CA GLN A 132 25.08 -13.09 -4.83
C GLN A 132 26.53 -13.32 -5.26
N VAL A 133 27.28 -12.25 -5.54
CA VAL A 133 28.74 -12.34 -5.60
C VAL A 133 29.27 -12.18 -4.18
N LEU A 134 30.07 -13.13 -3.72
CA LEU A 134 30.58 -13.22 -2.37
C LEU A 134 32.11 -13.11 -2.40
N LYS A 135 32.66 -12.28 -1.52
CA LYS A 135 34.09 -12.04 -1.37
C LYS A 135 34.51 -12.44 0.04
N ASP A 136 35.55 -13.28 0.12
CA ASP A 136 36.23 -13.55 1.38
C ASP A 136 36.94 -12.27 1.87
N PRO A 137 36.69 -11.79 3.10
CA PRO A 137 37.38 -10.63 3.64
C PRO A 137 38.88 -10.82 3.85
N GLU A 138 39.35 -12.06 4.04
CA GLU A 138 40.73 -12.37 4.45
C GLU A 138 41.63 -12.79 3.29
N SER A 139 41.05 -13.34 2.22
CA SER A 139 41.78 -13.76 1.02
C SER A 139 41.39 -12.95 -0.21
N SER A 140 41.90 -13.28 -1.39
CA SER A 140 41.41 -12.76 -2.67
C SER A 140 40.26 -13.57 -3.27
N ASP A 141 39.81 -14.65 -2.60
CA ASP A 141 38.79 -15.56 -3.14
C ASP A 141 37.43 -14.87 -3.28
N CYS A 142 36.79 -15.11 -4.41
CA CYS A 142 35.49 -14.59 -4.77
C CYS A 142 34.68 -15.63 -5.54
N LYS A 143 33.44 -15.86 -5.12
CA LYS A 143 32.53 -16.85 -5.71
C LYS A 143 31.17 -16.22 -6.03
N THR A 144 30.41 -16.85 -6.91
CA THR A 144 28.99 -16.54 -7.09
C THR A 144 28.14 -17.61 -6.42
N TRP A 145 27.38 -17.21 -5.42
CA TRP A 145 26.33 -18.02 -4.81
C TRP A 145 25.05 -17.91 -5.64
N THR A 146 24.41 -19.05 -5.88
CA THR A 146 23.07 -19.12 -6.47
C THR A 146 22.18 -20.04 -5.66
N ARG A 147 20.91 -19.66 -5.46
CA ARG A 147 19.89 -20.50 -4.81
C ARG A 147 18.56 -20.37 -5.51
N TRP A 148 17.85 -21.46 -5.74
CA TRP A 148 16.58 -21.47 -6.46
C TRP A 148 15.64 -22.56 -5.99
N GLY A 149 14.35 -22.34 -6.15
CA GLY A 149 13.33 -23.30 -5.71
C GLY A 149 11.93 -22.77 -5.93
N ARG A 150 10.95 -23.51 -5.41
CA ARG A 150 9.58 -23.01 -5.26
C ARG A 150 9.55 -21.97 -4.13
N VAL A 151 8.75 -20.92 -4.32
CA VAL A 151 8.52 -19.90 -3.30
C VAL A 151 7.89 -20.55 -2.05
N GLY A 152 8.44 -20.22 -0.87
CA GLY A 152 8.10 -20.85 0.42
C GLY A 152 8.91 -22.10 0.79
N GLU A 153 9.79 -22.59 -0.09
CA GLU A 153 10.66 -23.75 0.16
C GLU A 153 12.15 -23.37 0.15
N VAL A 154 13.01 -24.18 0.76
CA VAL A 154 14.47 -23.93 0.87
C VAL A 154 15.14 -23.86 -0.50
N GLY A 155 14.78 -24.79 -1.40
CA GLY A 155 15.34 -24.92 -2.73
C GLY A 155 16.69 -25.63 -2.80
N ALA A 156 17.32 -25.58 -3.98
CA ALA A 156 18.68 -26.05 -4.24
C ALA A 156 19.64 -24.88 -4.44
N TYR A 157 20.94 -25.10 -4.26
CA TYR A 157 21.96 -24.07 -4.43
C TYR A 157 23.17 -24.55 -5.23
N ALA A 158 23.97 -23.61 -5.72
CA ALA A 158 25.28 -23.85 -6.30
C ALA A 158 26.24 -22.69 -6.04
N ILE A 159 27.51 -23.03 -5.80
CA ILE A 159 28.63 -22.10 -5.74
C ILE A 159 29.37 -22.17 -7.08
N LEU A 160 29.58 -21.03 -7.71
CA LEU A 160 30.19 -20.93 -9.03
C LEU A 160 31.44 -20.05 -8.99
N GLY A 161 32.34 -20.33 -9.92
CA GLY A 161 33.48 -19.47 -10.24
C GLY A 161 34.82 -20.00 -9.74
N ASN A 162 35.89 -19.53 -10.38
CA ASN A 162 37.26 -20.00 -10.16
C ASN A 162 38.00 -19.31 -8.99
N GLY A 163 37.33 -18.43 -8.23
CA GLY A 163 37.92 -17.70 -7.10
C GLY A 163 38.35 -16.27 -7.44
N THR A 164 38.28 -15.85 -8.70
CA THR A 164 38.57 -14.46 -9.09
C THR A 164 37.30 -13.60 -9.10
N VAL A 165 37.43 -12.32 -8.74
CA VAL A 165 36.31 -11.35 -8.77
C VAL A 165 35.75 -11.21 -10.20
N THR A 166 36.62 -11.19 -11.20
CA THR A 166 36.22 -11.06 -12.62
C THR A 166 35.36 -12.23 -13.07
N ASP A 167 35.75 -13.47 -12.75
CA ASP A 167 34.96 -14.64 -13.10
C ASP A 167 33.66 -14.72 -12.30
N ALA A 168 33.68 -14.38 -11.00
CA ALA A 168 32.46 -14.32 -10.20
C ALA A 168 31.45 -13.32 -10.78
N ILE A 169 31.86 -12.10 -11.12
CA ILE A 169 30.98 -11.12 -11.79
C ILE A 169 30.48 -11.65 -13.14
N LYS A 170 31.32 -12.35 -13.91
CA LYS A 170 30.92 -12.98 -15.17
C LYS A 170 29.84 -14.05 -14.96
N GLN A 171 29.99 -14.93 -13.97
CA GLN A 171 28.99 -15.95 -13.63
C GLN A 171 27.68 -15.30 -13.18
N PHE A 172 27.76 -14.25 -12.34
CA PHE A 172 26.59 -13.47 -11.92
C PHE A 172 25.84 -12.87 -13.10
N HIS A 173 26.54 -12.15 -14.01
CA HIS A 173 25.92 -11.58 -15.20
C HIS A 173 25.30 -12.64 -16.12
N LYS A 174 26.00 -13.77 -16.32
CA LYS A 174 25.50 -14.90 -17.10
C LYS A 174 24.20 -15.44 -16.51
N LYS A 175 24.19 -15.80 -15.23
CA LYS A 175 22.99 -16.34 -14.56
C LYS A 175 21.85 -15.33 -14.53
N PHE A 176 22.12 -14.06 -14.28
CA PHE A 176 21.11 -13.02 -14.33
C PHE A 176 20.48 -12.96 -15.74
N LYS A 177 21.29 -12.86 -16.79
CA LYS A 177 20.82 -12.78 -18.18
C LYS A 177 20.08 -14.04 -18.62
N ASP A 178 20.53 -15.23 -18.23
CA ASP A 178 19.87 -16.49 -18.56
C ASP A 178 18.43 -16.55 -17.98
N LYS A 179 18.25 -16.04 -16.75
CA LYS A 179 17.00 -16.13 -16.01
C LYS A 179 16.03 -14.97 -16.30
N SER A 180 16.51 -13.73 -16.35
CA SER A 180 15.68 -12.55 -16.63
C SER A 180 15.57 -12.23 -18.11
N GLY A 181 16.54 -12.68 -18.91
CA GLY A 181 16.70 -12.26 -20.30
C GLY A 181 17.24 -10.85 -20.48
N LEU A 182 17.64 -10.17 -19.41
CA LEU A 182 18.17 -8.80 -19.41
C LEU A 182 19.67 -8.80 -19.04
N ALA A 183 20.43 -7.87 -19.62
CA ALA A 183 21.78 -7.60 -19.11
C ALA A 183 21.70 -6.95 -17.72
N TRP A 184 22.70 -7.16 -16.86
CA TRP A 184 22.70 -6.60 -15.50
C TRP A 184 22.67 -5.06 -15.47
N ASN A 185 23.32 -4.42 -16.43
CA ASN A 185 23.27 -2.96 -16.59
C ASN A 185 21.85 -2.46 -16.91
N ASN A 186 21.04 -3.32 -17.52
CA ASN A 186 19.65 -3.09 -17.92
C ASN A 186 18.67 -3.86 -17.03
N ARG A 187 19.09 -4.24 -15.80
CA ARG A 187 18.28 -5.02 -14.85
C ARG A 187 16.94 -4.37 -14.48
N THR A 188 16.81 -3.11 -14.84
CA THR A 188 15.69 -2.24 -14.57
C THR A 188 14.73 -2.07 -15.75
N ASP A 189 14.98 -2.73 -16.86
CA ASP A 189 14.10 -2.65 -18.02
C ASP A 189 12.83 -3.50 -17.80
N SER A 190 11.88 -3.40 -18.73
CA SER A 190 10.65 -4.18 -18.69
C SER A 190 10.95 -5.69 -18.67
N ALA A 191 10.23 -6.42 -17.82
CA ALA A 191 10.36 -7.87 -17.74
C ALA A 191 9.98 -8.54 -19.07
N LYS A 192 10.71 -9.59 -19.44
CA LYS A 192 10.39 -10.39 -20.63
C LYS A 192 9.28 -11.40 -20.32
N PRO A 193 8.33 -11.64 -21.24
CA PRO A 193 7.30 -12.67 -21.06
C PRO A 193 7.91 -14.03 -20.71
N GLY A 194 7.35 -14.69 -19.69
CA GLY A 194 7.79 -16.02 -19.25
C GLY A 194 9.19 -16.10 -18.64
N LYS A 195 9.83 -14.96 -18.33
CA LYS A 195 11.14 -14.89 -17.66
C LYS A 195 11.00 -14.42 -16.20
N TYR A 196 12.11 -14.43 -15.47
CA TYR A 196 12.14 -13.94 -14.10
C TYR A 196 12.18 -12.41 -14.04
N VAL A 197 11.52 -11.85 -13.05
CA VAL A 197 11.53 -10.42 -12.70
C VAL A 197 12.57 -10.16 -11.63
N PHE A 198 13.32 -9.05 -11.76
CA PHE A 198 14.24 -8.58 -10.74
C PHE A 198 13.52 -7.77 -9.66
N LEU A 199 13.63 -8.24 -8.41
CA LEU A 199 13.11 -7.57 -7.22
C LEU A 199 14.20 -6.70 -6.60
N GLU A 200 14.10 -5.39 -6.82
CA GLU A 200 14.99 -4.44 -6.17
C GLU A 200 14.64 -4.37 -4.67
N ARG A 201 15.67 -4.57 -3.83
CA ARG A 201 15.60 -4.48 -2.38
C ARG A 201 16.22 -3.17 -1.90
N ARG A 202 15.61 -2.58 -0.88
CA ARG A 202 16.20 -1.46 -0.16
C ARG A 202 17.22 -1.99 0.84
N TYR A 203 18.50 -1.68 0.61
CA TYR A 203 19.56 -1.91 1.58
C TYR A 203 19.77 -0.66 2.44
N ARG A 204 19.81 -0.85 3.76
CA ARG A 204 20.14 0.16 4.76
C ARG A 204 21.62 0.14 5.17
N PRO A 205 22.10 1.18 5.87
CA PRO A 205 23.42 1.18 6.47
C PRO A 205 23.57 0.04 7.51
N HIS A 206 24.82 -0.35 7.79
CA HIS A 206 25.25 -1.44 8.68
C HIS A 206 24.73 -1.34 10.11
N SER A 207 24.34 -0.14 10.56
CA SER A 207 23.64 0.05 11.84
C SER A 207 22.38 -0.80 11.95
N ASP A 208 21.71 -1.09 10.82
CA ASP A 208 20.33 -1.59 10.80
C ASP A 208 20.20 -3.10 10.54
N TYR A 209 21.30 -3.81 10.27
CA TYR A 209 21.29 -5.22 9.81
C TYR A 209 21.96 -6.22 10.75
N LYS A 210 22.54 -5.81 11.88
CA LYS A 210 23.22 -6.75 12.77
C LYS A 210 22.27 -7.68 13.55
N ASP A 211 20.95 -7.47 13.47
CA ASP A 211 19.95 -8.24 14.23
C ASP A 211 19.07 -9.19 13.39
N GLU A 212 19.33 -9.37 12.09
CA GLU A 212 18.62 -10.38 11.28
C GLU A 212 19.27 -11.78 11.38
N LYS A 213 19.44 -12.32 12.59
CA LYS A 213 19.54 -13.78 12.77
C LYS A 213 18.16 -14.31 13.14
N SER A 214 17.63 -15.14 12.25
CA SER A 214 16.37 -15.86 12.38
C SER A 214 16.31 -16.71 13.66
N GLY A 215 15.16 -16.65 14.33
CA GLY A 215 14.62 -17.77 15.10
C GLY A 215 15.00 -17.81 16.58
N ASN A 216 13.97 -17.91 17.41
CA ASN A 216 13.98 -18.44 18.76
C ASN A 216 15.13 -19.44 18.99
N LYS A 217 16.17 -19.00 19.69
CA LYS A 217 16.90 -19.89 20.58
C LYS A 217 16.62 -19.41 21.99
N ALA A 218 15.82 -20.21 22.70
CA ALA A 218 15.85 -20.22 24.16
C ALA A 218 17.32 -20.24 24.58
N VAL A 219 17.70 -19.25 25.38
CA VAL A 219 19.06 -19.12 25.92
C VAL A 219 19.34 -20.39 26.73
N LYS A 220 20.19 -21.29 26.21
CA LYS A 220 20.90 -22.23 27.07
C LYS A 220 21.89 -21.37 27.86
N LYS A 221 21.60 -21.19 29.15
CA LYS A 221 22.52 -20.62 30.13
C LYS A 221 23.84 -21.38 30.05
N VAL A 222 24.91 -20.72 29.61
CA VAL A 222 26.27 -21.16 29.89
C VAL A 222 26.60 -20.53 31.24
N ALA A 223 26.82 -21.38 32.25
CA ALA A 223 27.21 -20.93 33.58
C ALA A 223 28.60 -20.28 33.49
N GLY A 224 28.74 -19.03 33.94
CA GLY A 224 30.08 -18.47 34.14
C GLY A 224 30.27 -16.95 34.08
N GLU A 225 29.27 -16.13 33.73
CA GLU A 225 29.42 -14.67 33.75
C GLU A 225 28.27 -14.02 34.53
N GLN A 226 28.63 -13.29 35.60
CA GLN A 226 27.70 -12.45 36.36
C GLN A 226 27.28 -11.27 35.48
N GLU A 227 26.19 -11.42 34.72
CA GLU A 227 25.47 -10.29 34.17
C GLU A 227 24.76 -9.57 35.32
N HIS A 228 25.13 -8.31 35.58
CA HIS A 228 24.28 -7.41 36.33
C HIS A 228 22.91 -7.36 35.65
N GLU A 229 21.91 -7.94 36.31
CA GLU A 229 20.53 -8.02 35.87
C GLU A 229 19.91 -6.62 35.90
N VAL A 230 20.13 -5.83 34.84
CA VAL A 230 19.44 -4.54 34.67
C VAL A 230 18.00 -4.87 34.33
N SER A 231 17.08 -4.56 35.24
CA SER A 231 15.63 -4.70 35.01
C SER A 231 15.25 -4.04 33.69
N PRO A 232 14.39 -4.67 32.85
CA PRO A 232 13.97 -4.06 31.60
C PRO A 232 13.39 -2.67 31.85
N PRO A 233 13.73 -1.67 31.02
CA PRO A 233 13.29 -0.29 31.24
C PRO A 233 11.77 -0.21 31.32
N GLU A 234 11.22 0.46 32.32
CA GLU A 234 9.76 0.55 32.50
C GLU A 234 9.10 1.38 31.39
N CYS A 235 7.89 0.97 30.99
CA CYS A 235 7.08 1.72 30.05
C CYS A 235 6.47 2.93 30.77
N SER A 236 6.73 4.14 30.26
CA SER A 236 6.24 5.39 30.86
C SER A 236 4.93 5.87 30.24
N LEU A 237 4.39 5.13 29.27
CA LEU A 237 3.11 5.44 28.64
C LEU A 237 1.96 5.12 29.60
N GLU A 238 0.97 6.01 29.64
CA GLU A 238 -0.28 5.77 30.31
C GLU A 238 -0.96 4.51 29.75
N LYS A 239 -1.69 3.78 30.60
CA LYS A 239 -2.31 2.49 30.24
C LYS A 239 -3.09 2.52 28.92
N PRO A 240 -3.98 3.50 28.64
CA PRO A 240 -4.70 3.56 27.37
C PRO A 240 -3.76 3.73 26.15
N VAL A 241 -2.73 4.56 26.28
CA VAL A 241 -1.74 4.78 25.20
C VAL A 241 -0.88 3.54 25.01
N LYS A 242 -0.50 2.87 26.12
CA LYS A 242 0.24 1.60 26.09
C LYS A 242 -0.54 0.52 25.33
N GLU A 243 -1.81 0.30 25.67
CA GLU A 243 -2.67 -0.68 25.00
C GLU A 243 -2.85 -0.36 23.51
N LEU A 244 -3.01 0.92 23.16
CA LEU A 244 -3.05 1.37 21.77
C LEU A 244 -1.75 1.04 21.02
N MET A 245 -0.59 1.31 21.62
CA MET A 245 0.71 0.98 21.02
C MET A 245 0.90 -0.53 20.88
N GLU A 246 0.45 -1.31 21.86
CA GLU A 246 0.47 -2.77 21.80
C GLU A 246 -0.36 -3.32 20.64
N LEU A 247 -1.49 -2.68 20.30
CA LEU A 247 -2.28 -3.03 19.11
C LEU A 247 -1.59 -2.61 17.81
N ILE A 248 -1.17 -1.34 17.71
CA ILE A 248 -0.55 -0.79 16.49
C ILE A 248 0.74 -1.52 16.14
N PHE A 249 1.53 -1.89 17.15
CA PHE A 249 2.82 -2.55 16.98
C PHE A 249 2.78 -4.07 17.26
N ASN A 250 1.60 -4.69 17.19
CA ASN A 250 1.42 -6.11 17.48
C ASN A 250 2.00 -7.02 16.37
N GLN A 251 3.08 -7.75 16.66
CA GLN A 251 3.72 -8.65 15.68
C GLN A 251 2.79 -9.77 15.18
N GLN A 252 1.88 -10.27 16.03
CA GLN A 252 0.91 -11.28 15.62
C GLN A 252 -0.13 -10.70 14.65
N CYS A 253 -0.60 -9.47 14.88
CA CYS A 253 -1.51 -8.79 13.96
C CYS A 253 -0.85 -8.52 12.59
N PHE A 254 0.44 -8.18 12.58
CA PHE A 254 1.24 -8.11 11.35
C PHE A 254 1.31 -9.46 10.64
N SER A 255 1.61 -10.53 11.38
CA SER A 255 1.69 -11.88 10.83
C SER A 255 0.35 -12.35 10.26
N ASN A 256 -0.74 -12.12 10.99
CA ASN A 256 -2.11 -12.41 10.55
C ASN A 256 -2.47 -11.62 9.29
N THR A 257 -2.11 -10.34 9.23
CA THR A 257 -2.39 -9.48 8.07
C THR A 257 -1.59 -9.93 6.84
N ILE A 258 -0.29 -10.22 6.99
CA ILE A 258 0.56 -10.76 5.91
C ILE A 258 -0.04 -12.07 5.38
N SER A 259 -0.46 -12.97 6.27
CA SER A 259 -1.08 -14.24 5.91
C SER A 259 -2.42 -14.06 5.20
N ALA A 260 -3.31 -13.21 5.73
CA ALA A 260 -4.61 -12.91 5.14
C ALA A 260 -4.48 -12.27 3.74
N LEU A 261 -3.44 -11.47 3.55
CA LEU A 261 -3.10 -10.85 2.26
C LEU A 261 -2.30 -11.78 1.34
N LYS A 262 -1.93 -12.99 1.81
CA LYS A 262 -1.12 -13.98 1.10
C LYS A 262 0.23 -13.43 0.60
N TYR A 263 0.76 -12.39 1.24
CA TYR A 263 2.04 -11.79 0.88
C TYR A 263 3.21 -12.65 1.40
N ASP A 264 4.22 -12.88 0.57
CA ASP A 264 5.42 -13.64 1.00
C ASP A 264 6.49 -12.70 1.59
N ALA A 265 6.37 -12.48 2.90
CA ALA A 265 7.32 -11.69 3.67
C ALA A 265 8.70 -12.37 3.87
N ASN A 266 8.81 -13.70 3.71
CA ASN A 266 10.11 -14.37 3.75
C ASN A 266 10.92 -14.01 2.50
N LYS A 267 10.24 -13.99 1.35
CA LYS A 267 10.88 -13.68 0.07
C LYS A 267 11.24 -12.20 -0.05
N LEU A 268 10.31 -11.32 0.33
CA LEU A 268 10.51 -9.89 0.30
C LEU A 268 10.01 -9.29 1.62
N PRO A 269 10.86 -9.23 2.66
CA PRO A 269 10.49 -8.62 3.92
C PRO A 269 10.00 -7.20 3.69
N ILE A 270 8.89 -6.83 4.33
CA ILE A 270 8.21 -5.54 4.13
C ILE A 270 9.20 -4.37 4.33
N GLY A 271 10.05 -4.44 5.34
CA GLY A 271 11.09 -3.43 5.61
C GLY A 271 12.12 -3.26 4.50
N LYS A 272 12.29 -4.24 3.61
CA LYS A 272 13.25 -4.24 2.48
C LYS A 272 12.59 -3.93 1.14
N LEU A 273 11.29 -3.69 1.11
CA LEU A 273 10.55 -3.38 -0.10
C LEU A 273 11.03 -2.04 -0.69
N SER A 274 11.40 -2.04 -1.98
CA SER A 274 11.78 -0.81 -2.66
C SER A 274 10.56 -0.09 -3.24
N LYS A 275 10.61 1.24 -3.29
CA LYS A 275 9.59 2.06 -3.96
C LYS A 275 9.36 1.63 -5.40
N ARG A 276 10.44 1.24 -6.09
CA ARG A 276 10.40 0.74 -7.47
C ARG A 276 9.56 -0.52 -7.59
N THR A 277 9.79 -1.54 -6.76
CA THR A 277 9.03 -2.79 -6.80
C THR A 277 7.53 -2.53 -6.60
N ILE A 278 7.17 -1.65 -5.65
CA ILE A 278 5.78 -1.21 -5.43
C ILE A 278 5.22 -0.52 -6.69
N THR A 279 5.98 0.41 -7.25
CA THR A 279 5.57 1.17 -8.44
C THR A 279 5.36 0.27 -9.65
N SER A 280 6.26 -0.71 -9.86
CA SER A 280 6.13 -1.71 -10.91
C SER A 280 4.91 -2.61 -10.70
N GLY A 281 4.62 -3.02 -9.46
CA GLY A 281 3.39 -3.74 -9.12
C GLY A 281 2.13 -2.94 -9.48
N PHE A 282 2.09 -1.66 -9.11
CA PHE A 282 0.96 -0.77 -9.45
C PHE A 282 0.78 -0.62 -10.95
N LYS A 283 1.88 -0.51 -11.71
CA LYS A 283 1.83 -0.46 -13.17
C LYS A 283 1.17 -1.72 -13.76
N GLN A 284 1.49 -2.92 -13.24
CA GLN A 284 0.85 -4.14 -13.72
C GLN A 284 -0.65 -4.17 -13.40
N LEU A 285 -1.06 -3.75 -12.19
CA LEU A 285 -2.47 -3.64 -11.84
C LEU A 285 -3.19 -2.58 -12.69
N LYS A 286 -2.51 -1.48 -13.06
CA LYS A 286 -3.03 -0.46 -13.97
C LYS A 286 -3.24 -0.98 -15.38
N ASP A 287 -2.30 -1.77 -15.88
CA ASP A 287 -2.42 -2.41 -17.18
C ASP A 287 -3.53 -3.48 -17.18
N LEU A 288 -3.70 -4.24 -16.09
CA LEU A 288 -4.82 -5.17 -15.89
C LEU A 288 -6.16 -4.46 -15.85
N ALA A 289 -6.27 -3.37 -15.07
CA ALA A 289 -7.47 -2.56 -14.99
C ALA A 289 -7.91 -2.06 -16.37
N ALA A 290 -6.98 -1.48 -17.13
CA ALA A 290 -7.26 -1.01 -18.48
C ALA A 290 -7.70 -2.15 -19.41
N LEU A 291 -7.12 -3.35 -19.28
CA LEU A 291 -7.49 -4.52 -20.09
C LEU A 291 -8.87 -5.08 -19.71
N ILE A 292 -9.26 -5.03 -18.43
CA ILE A 292 -10.60 -5.41 -17.97
C ILE A 292 -11.64 -4.43 -18.55
N ASP A 293 -11.33 -3.14 -18.54
CA ASP A 293 -12.21 -2.08 -19.05
C ASP A 293 -12.30 -2.10 -20.60
N ASP A 294 -11.19 -2.38 -21.29
CA ASP A 294 -11.10 -2.48 -22.76
C ASP A 294 -10.33 -3.74 -23.19
N PRO A 295 -11.04 -4.84 -23.50
CA PRO A 295 -10.42 -6.09 -23.94
C PRO A 295 -9.66 -6.00 -25.27
N THR A 296 -9.90 -4.95 -26.09
CA THR A 296 -9.21 -4.79 -27.38
C THR A 296 -7.71 -4.48 -27.20
N LEU A 297 -7.31 -4.01 -26.01
CA LEU A 297 -5.92 -3.78 -25.63
C LEU A 297 -5.08 -5.05 -25.65
N ALA A 298 -5.69 -6.24 -25.51
CA ALA A 298 -4.98 -7.51 -25.64
C ALA A 298 -4.26 -7.60 -26.98
N SER A 299 -4.97 -7.36 -28.08
CA SER A 299 -4.40 -7.42 -29.43
C SER A 299 -3.61 -6.15 -29.75
N SER A 300 -4.14 -4.96 -29.46
CA SER A 300 -3.55 -3.69 -29.93
C SER A 300 -2.30 -3.25 -29.17
N LYS A 301 -2.19 -3.55 -27.87
CA LYS A 301 -1.05 -3.16 -27.03
C LYS A 301 -0.13 -4.33 -26.69
N TRP A 302 -0.71 -5.50 -26.43
CA TRP A 302 0.05 -6.66 -25.97
C TRP A 302 0.34 -7.68 -27.07
N ASN A 303 -0.33 -7.59 -28.22
CA ASN A 303 -0.23 -8.55 -29.32
C ASN A 303 -0.47 -10.00 -28.84
N MET A 304 -1.50 -10.17 -27.99
CA MET A 304 -1.88 -11.43 -27.33
C MET A 304 -3.39 -11.62 -27.39
N GLY A 305 -3.87 -12.85 -27.18
CA GLY A 305 -5.29 -13.08 -26.90
C GLY A 305 -5.69 -12.53 -25.52
N ILE A 306 -6.97 -12.24 -25.29
CA ILE A 306 -7.44 -11.65 -24.02
C ILE A 306 -7.01 -12.49 -22.81
N ALA A 307 -7.27 -13.80 -22.84
CA ALA A 307 -6.89 -14.70 -21.75
C ALA A 307 -5.37 -14.73 -21.49
N GLU A 308 -4.58 -14.72 -22.57
CA GLU A 308 -3.11 -14.71 -22.50
C GLU A 308 -2.58 -13.40 -21.92
N ALA A 309 -3.12 -12.25 -22.36
CA ALA A 309 -2.75 -10.94 -21.85
C ALA A 309 -3.11 -10.79 -20.36
N THR A 310 -4.31 -11.21 -19.95
CA THR A 310 -4.75 -11.17 -18.54
C THR A 310 -3.88 -12.07 -17.67
N GLU A 311 -3.57 -13.28 -18.13
CA GLU A 311 -2.63 -14.16 -17.42
C GLU A 311 -1.22 -13.55 -17.37
N HIS A 312 -0.71 -13.01 -18.48
CA HIS A 312 0.62 -12.40 -18.56
C HIS A 312 0.80 -11.27 -17.55
N LEU A 313 -0.17 -10.37 -17.47
CA LEU A 313 -0.12 -9.24 -16.55
C LEU A 313 -0.30 -9.69 -15.08
N SER A 314 -1.19 -10.65 -14.82
CA SER A 314 -1.35 -11.27 -13.49
C SER A 314 -0.05 -11.93 -13.03
N ASN A 315 0.57 -12.73 -13.89
CA ASN A 315 1.85 -13.39 -13.64
C ASN A 315 2.97 -12.39 -13.38
N THR A 316 3.02 -11.31 -14.15
CA THR A 316 4.03 -10.25 -13.98
C THR A 316 3.82 -9.50 -12.66
N TYR A 317 2.57 -9.21 -12.30
CA TYR A 317 2.22 -8.63 -10.99
C TYR A 317 2.69 -9.53 -9.84
N TYR A 318 2.31 -10.81 -9.82
CA TYR A 318 2.73 -11.75 -8.78
C TYR A 318 4.24 -12.01 -8.75
N SER A 319 4.91 -11.80 -9.88
CA SER A 319 6.37 -11.82 -9.95
C SER A 319 6.99 -10.61 -9.25
N PHE A 320 6.42 -9.41 -9.38
CA PHE A 320 6.87 -8.19 -8.66
C PHE A 320 6.49 -8.19 -7.18
N ILE A 321 5.27 -8.60 -6.84
CA ILE A 321 4.73 -8.63 -5.49
C ILE A 321 4.60 -10.10 -5.07
N PRO A 322 5.59 -10.65 -4.33
CA PRO A 322 5.62 -12.07 -4.03
C PRO A 322 4.43 -12.50 -3.19
N HIS A 323 3.78 -13.57 -3.61
CA HIS A 323 2.64 -14.17 -2.90
C HIS A 323 2.91 -15.63 -2.54
N ALA A 324 2.43 -16.02 -1.37
CA ALA A 324 2.49 -17.37 -0.84
C ALA A 324 1.21 -18.15 -1.17
N PHE A 325 1.18 -18.78 -2.34
CA PHE A 325 0.05 -19.64 -2.77
C PHE A 325 0.16 -21.11 -2.31
N GLY A 326 1.25 -21.48 -1.64
CA GLY A 326 1.53 -22.87 -1.28
C GLY A 326 1.63 -23.75 -2.53
N ARG A 327 0.91 -24.88 -2.55
CA ARG A 327 0.81 -25.77 -3.73
C ARG A 327 -0.34 -25.42 -4.68
N LYS A 328 -1.18 -24.45 -4.32
CA LYS A 328 -2.29 -24.01 -5.16
C LYS A 328 -1.78 -23.17 -6.33
N GLN A 329 -2.52 -23.22 -7.43
CA GLN A 329 -2.28 -22.39 -8.58
C GLN A 329 -2.46 -20.91 -8.19
N PRO A 330 -1.54 -20.01 -8.59
CA PRO A 330 -1.76 -18.57 -8.50
C PRO A 330 -3.05 -18.20 -9.27
N PRO A 331 -3.97 -17.42 -8.67
CA PRO A 331 -5.18 -17.00 -9.36
C PRO A 331 -4.85 -16.08 -10.54
N ILE A 332 -5.77 -15.93 -11.49
CA ILE A 332 -5.67 -14.92 -12.55
C ILE A 332 -6.57 -13.75 -12.12
N ILE A 333 -6.05 -12.52 -12.16
CA ILE A 333 -6.79 -11.31 -11.81
C ILE A 333 -7.62 -10.92 -13.02
N CYS A 334 -8.86 -11.40 -13.10
CA CYS A 334 -9.74 -11.21 -14.25
C CYS A 334 -11.01 -10.39 -13.96
N ASP A 335 -11.22 -9.94 -12.72
CA ASP A 335 -12.38 -9.17 -12.31
C ASP A 335 -12.01 -8.02 -11.37
N GLU A 336 -12.92 -7.05 -11.23
CA GLU A 336 -12.73 -5.86 -10.40
C GLU A 336 -12.54 -6.19 -8.90
N ASN A 337 -13.15 -7.28 -8.40
CA ASN A 337 -13.05 -7.66 -6.99
C ASN A 337 -11.67 -8.23 -6.64
N LEU A 338 -11.08 -9.04 -7.51
CA LEU A 338 -9.69 -9.48 -7.40
C LEU A 338 -8.75 -8.29 -7.54
N LEU A 339 -8.95 -7.45 -8.55
CA LEU A 339 -8.13 -6.27 -8.78
C LEU A 339 -8.13 -5.33 -7.56
N LYS A 340 -9.29 -5.01 -7.00
CA LYS A 340 -9.44 -4.15 -5.82
C LYS A 340 -8.71 -4.70 -4.60
N ARG A 341 -8.80 -6.00 -4.33
CA ARG A 341 -8.07 -6.64 -3.22
C ARG A 341 -6.55 -6.49 -3.35
N GLU A 342 -6.04 -6.64 -4.56
CA GLU A 342 -4.60 -6.50 -4.83
C GLU A 342 -4.13 -5.04 -4.76
N ILE A 343 -4.98 -4.09 -5.17
CA ILE A 343 -4.74 -2.65 -4.97
C ILE A 343 -4.66 -2.32 -3.48
N GLU A 344 -5.62 -2.78 -2.67
CA GLU A 344 -5.67 -2.55 -1.22
C GLU A 344 -4.45 -3.13 -0.49
N LEU A 345 -3.99 -4.32 -0.91
CA LEU A 345 -2.73 -4.90 -0.45
C LEU A 345 -1.57 -3.94 -0.75
N LEU A 346 -1.40 -3.56 -2.01
CA LEU A 346 -0.24 -2.79 -2.45
C LEU A 346 -0.21 -1.37 -1.83
N GLN A 347 -1.38 -0.81 -1.54
CA GLN A 347 -1.52 0.45 -0.79
C GLN A 347 -1.20 0.32 0.71
N SER A 348 -1.40 -0.86 1.31
CA SER A 348 -1.12 -1.10 2.73
C SER A 348 0.38 -1.31 3.00
N LEU A 349 1.13 -1.83 2.02
CA LEU A 349 2.56 -2.15 2.21
C LEU A 349 3.43 -0.96 2.68
N PRO A 350 3.29 0.28 2.15
CA PRO A 350 4.03 1.42 2.64
C PRO A 350 3.80 1.73 4.13
N ASP A 351 2.57 1.61 4.63
CA ASP A 351 2.28 1.88 6.04
C ASP A 351 2.83 0.78 6.95
N MET A 352 2.70 -0.48 6.52
CA MET A 352 3.33 -1.61 7.19
C MET A 352 4.86 -1.51 7.19
N GLN A 353 5.46 -0.94 6.14
CA GLN A 353 6.91 -0.68 6.07
C GLN A 353 7.35 0.33 7.13
N VAL A 354 6.57 1.40 7.34
CA VAL A 354 6.85 2.37 8.40
C VAL A 354 6.76 1.73 9.77
N ALA A 355 5.72 0.91 10.01
CA ALA A 355 5.59 0.19 11.26
C ALA A 355 6.79 -0.74 11.51
N ALA A 356 7.17 -1.53 10.50
CA ALA A 356 8.32 -2.44 10.58
C ALA A 356 9.61 -1.69 10.87
N ASP A 357 9.75 -0.45 10.39
CA ASP A 357 10.91 0.40 10.66
C ASP A 357 10.94 0.91 12.09
N LEU A 358 9.79 1.32 12.63
CA LEU A 358 9.66 1.76 14.02
C LEU A 358 9.78 0.62 15.02
N MET A 359 9.45 -0.61 14.63
CA MET A 359 9.60 -1.82 15.46
C MET A 359 11.05 -2.28 15.62
N LYS A 360 11.98 -1.79 14.77
CA LYS A 360 13.38 -2.17 14.89
C LYS A 360 13.98 -1.55 16.15
N ILE A 361 14.44 -2.41 17.05
CA ILE A 361 15.19 -2.03 18.23
C ILE A 361 16.66 -2.00 17.85
N ASP A 362 17.32 -0.85 17.97
CA ASP A 362 18.79 -0.82 17.95
C ASP A 362 19.27 -1.38 19.30
N ARG A 363 19.80 -2.60 19.29
CA ARG A 363 20.26 -3.30 20.51
C ARG A 363 21.64 -2.85 20.98
N LYS A 364 22.33 -1.98 20.23
CA LYS A 364 23.69 -1.51 20.58
C LYS A 364 23.70 -0.29 21.46
N THR A 365 22.66 0.54 21.40
CA THR A 365 22.39 1.50 22.44
C THR A 365 21.89 0.70 23.65
N ARG A 366 22.59 0.81 24.78
CA ARG A 366 21.99 0.50 26.10
C ARG A 366 20.83 1.49 26.28
N ASP A 367 19.74 1.24 25.58
CA ASP A 367 18.62 2.15 25.59
C ASP A 367 17.93 1.98 26.93
N SER A 368 18.00 3.04 27.72
CA SER A 368 17.22 3.22 28.95
C SER A 368 15.72 3.38 28.68
N ILE A 369 15.28 3.29 27.42
CA ILE A 369 13.92 3.61 26.98
C ILE A 369 13.20 2.33 26.55
N HIS A 370 12.06 2.07 27.17
CA HIS A 370 11.17 0.95 26.84
C HIS A 370 10.77 0.95 25.34
N PRO A 371 10.71 -0.20 24.65
CA PRO A 371 10.42 -0.27 23.21
C PRO A 371 9.15 0.46 22.77
N LEU A 372 8.04 0.33 23.54
CA LEU A 372 6.80 1.04 23.22
C LEU A 372 6.94 2.56 23.33
N ASN A 373 7.76 3.07 24.28
CA ASN A 373 8.02 4.51 24.39
C ASN A 373 8.71 5.03 23.12
N ARG A 374 9.70 4.28 22.61
CA ARG A 374 10.40 4.64 21.36
C ARG A 374 9.48 4.59 20.15
N GLN A 375 8.69 3.52 20.04
CA GLN A 375 7.72 3.37 18.97
C GLN A 375 6.71 4.52 18.96
N PHE A 376 6.21 4.89 20.14
CA PHE A 376 5.34 6.05 20.33
C PHE A 376 6.01 7.37 19.93
N GLN A 377 7.24 7.63 20.41
CA GLN A 377 8.03 8.80 20.01
C GLN A 377 8.24 8.85 18.49
N GLY A 378 8.49 7.70 17.87
CA GLY A 378 8.67 7.56 16.42
C GLY A 378 7.42 7.88 15.59
N LEU A 379 6.22 7.89 16.20
CA LEU A 379 5.01 8.40 15.54
C LEU A 379 5.04 9.92 15.34
N GLY A 380 5.85 10.67 16.10
CA GLY A 380 6.03 12.11 15.91
C GLY A 380 4.74 12.92 16.06
N LEU A 381 3.92 12.58 17.05
CA LEU A 381 2.67 13.28 17.34
C LEU A 381 2.92 14.51 18.22
N ALA A 382 2.28 15.63 17.87
CA ALA A 382 2.25 16.82 18.71
C ALA A 382 1.23 16.67 19.86
N GLU A 383 0.18 15.88 19.65
CA GLU A 383 -0.82 15.56 20.67
C GLU A 383 -1.28 14.10 20.55
N MET A 384 -1.44 13.44 21.71
CA MET A 384 -2.13 12.16 21.90
C MET A 384 -2.72 12.18 23.32
N THR A 385 -3.88 12.81 23.47
CA THR A 385 -4.54 12.96 24.77
C THR A 385 -5.75 12.04 24.84
N ARG A 386 -5.75 11.10 25.79
CA ARG A 386 -6.93 10.28 26.09
C ARG A 386 -8.03 11.16 26.67
N LEU A 387 -9.24 11.08 26.13
CA LEU A 387 -10.40 11.81 26.65
C LEU A 387 -10.93 11.15 27.92
N ASP A 388 -11.43 11.94 28.86
CA ASP A 388 -12.18 11.43 30.01
C ASP A 388 -13.55 10.90 29.55
N ASP A 389 -13.89 9.68 29.95
CA ASP A 389 -15.14 8.99 29.62
C ASP A 389 -16.38 9.78 30.10
N LYS A 390 -16.22 10.64 31.12
CA LYS A 390 -17.27 11.52 31.65
C LYS A 390 -17.35 12.87 30.95
N SER A 391 -16.39 13.20 30.08
CA SER A 391 -16.37 14.48 29.36
C SER A 391 -17.51 14.57 28.34
N SER A 392 -17.97 15.80 28.09
CA SER A 392 -18.93 16.07 27.00
C SER A 392 -18.33 15.70 25.64
N GLU A 393 -17.04 15.98 25.43
CA GLU A 393 -16.29 15.66 24.21
C GLU A 393 -16.38 14.17 23.89
N PHE A 394 -16.06 13.30 24.86
CA PHE A 394 -16.23 11.85 24.73
C PHE A 394 -17.68 11.46 24.45
N GLY A 395 -18.63 12.00 25.23
CA GLY A 395 -20.05 11.68 25.11
C GLY A 395 -20.64 12.00 23.74
N TYR A 396 -20.23 13.11 23.10
CA TYR A 396 -20.67 13.45 21.74
C TYR A 396 -20.06 12.54 20.69
N LEU A 397 -18.77 12.22 20.79
CA LEU A 397 -18.07 11.32 19.85
C LEU A 397 -18.62 9.90 19.93
N MET A 398 -18.91 9.41 21.14
CA MET A 398 -19.57 8.12 21.34
C MET A 398 -20.95 8.07 20.69
N LYS A 399 -21.76 9.10 20.88
CA LYS A 399 -23.08 9.21 20.25
C LYS A 399 -22.96 9.30 18.73
N TYR A 400 -21.95 10.00 18.21
CA TYR A 400 -21.70 10.05 16.76
C TYR A 400 -21.35 8.65 16.22
N LEU A 401 -20.43 7.92 16.86
CA LEU A 401 -20.09 6.55 16.46
C LEU A 401 -21.34 5.65 16.40
N ASN A 402 -22.13 5.65 17.47
CA ASN A 402 -23.28 4.73 17.62
C ASN A 402 -24.46 5.07 16.71
N ASN A 403 -24.74 6.36 16.50
CA ASN A 403 -25.91 6.79 15.70
C ASN A 403 -25.59 6.96 14.20
N SER A 404 -24.31 6.99 13.82
CA SER A 404 -23.91 6.97 12.41
C SER A 404 -23.62 5.57 11.86
N GLY A 405 -23.97 4.51 12.60
CA GLY A 405 -23.88 3.14 12.11
C GLY A 405 -24.98 2.82 11.08
N GLY A 406 -24.58 2.38 9.89
CA GLY A 406 -25.48 1.82 8.89
C GLY A 406 -26.01 0.43 9.27
N ALA A 407 -27.34 0.27 9.30
CA ALA A 407 -28.00 -0.98 9.69
C ALA A 407 -27.67 -2.19 8.81
N ALA A 408 -27.40 -1.98 7.51
CA ALA A 408 -27.09 -3.07 6.58
C ALA A 408 -25.78 -3.80 6.90
N HIS A 409 -24.86 -3.14 7.64
CA HIS A 409 -23.57 -3.73 7.96
C HIS A 409 -23.59 -4.74 9.12
N LYS A 410 -24.72 -4.87 9.84
CA LYS A 410 -24.91 -5.83 10.95
C LYS A 410 -23.69 -5.90 11.89
N MET A 411 -23.24 -4.74 12.36
CA MET A 411 -22.11 -4.64 13.27
C MET A 411 -22.43 -3.74 14.46
N THR A 412 -21.87 -4.08 15.61
CA THR A 412 -21.85 -3.25 16.80
C THR A 412 -20.41 -2.81 17.09
N SER A 413 -20.26 -1.67 17.75
CA SER A 413 -18.96 -1.12 18.11
C SER A 413 -19.01 -0.62 19.55
N THR A 414 -18.11 -1.15 20.37
CA THR A 414 -17.94 -0.75 21.76
C THR A 414 -16.66 0.05 21.88
N ILE A 415 -16.74 1.25 22.46
CA ILE A 415 -15.57 2.12 22.62
C ILE A 415 -14.71 1.61 23.78
N LYS A 416 -13.41 1.45 23.53
CA LYS A 416 -12.40 1.26 24.59
C LYS A 416 -11.89 2.63 25.03
N ASP A 417 -11.35 3.40 24.08
CA ASP A 417 -10.80 4.73 24.34
C ASP A 417 -10.98 5.66 23.14
N ILE A 418 -10.98 6.96 23.42
CA ILE A 418 -10.94 8.03 22.41
C ILE A 418 -9.75 8.92 22.72
N PHE A 419 -8.94 9.18 21.71
CA PHE A 419 -7.77 10.05 21.81
C PHE A 419 -7.98 11.27 20.91
N ARG A 420 -7.76 12.47 21.46
CA ARG A 420 -7.52 13.66 20.66
C ARG A 420 -6.08 13.60 20.15
N ILE A 421 -5.91 13.77 18.84
CA ILE A 421 -4.61 13.60 18.19
C ILE A 421 -4.26 14.80 17.32
N GLU A 422 -2.99 15.17 17.30
CA GLU A 422 -2.43 16.16 16.38
C GLU A 422 -1.08 15.66 15.85
N ARG A 423 -0.94 15.59 14.54
CA ARG A 423 0.31 15.22 13.89
C ARG A 423 1.22 16.44 13.73
N LEU A 424 2.53 16.25 13.95
CA LEU A 424 3.49 17.34 13.80
C LEU A 424 3.45 17.93 12.38
N GLY A 425 3.18 19.24 12.29
CA GLY A 425 3.13 19.98 11.02
C GLY A 425 1.86 19.79 10.19
N GLU A 426 0.95 18.88 10.54
CA GLU A 426 -0.27 18.63 9.76
C GLU A 426 -1.23 19.81 9.82
N ARG A 427 -1.42 20.40 11.01
CA ARG A 427 -2.19 21.63 11.18
C ARG A 427 -1.64 22.77 10.34
N LYS A 428 -0.32 22.99 10.37
CA LYS A 428 0.35 24.01 9.55
C LYS A 428 0.15 23.75 8.05
N ARG A 429 0.21 22.49 7.59
CA ARG A 429 -0.07 22.14 6.18
C ARG A 429 -1.52 22.47 5.82
N PHE A 430 -2.46 22.09 6.67
CA PHE A 430 -3.90 22.30 6.47
C PHE A 430 -4.23 23.80 6.42
N ASP A 431 -3.81 24.56 7.44
CA ASP A 431 -4.11 25.98 7.62
C ASP A 431 -3.40 26.88 6.58
N ASN A 432 -2.31 26.43 5.94
CA ASN A 432 -1.63 27.17 4.87
C ASN A 432 -2.10 26.77 3.46
N SER A 433 -2.92 25.72 3.34
CA SER A 433 -3.42 25.24 2.06
C SER A 433 -4.38 26.25 1.42
N GLU A 434 -4.55 26.17 0.10
CA GLU A 434 -5.58 26.96 -0.60
C GLU A 434 -7.00 26.61 -0.11
N PHE A 435 -7.22 25.37 0.32
CA PHE A 435 -8.52 24.88 0.82
C PHE A 435 -8.95 25.51 2.14
N SER A 436 -8.00 25.99 2.95
CA SER A 436 -8.29 26.73 4.19
C SER A 436 -8.72 28.18 3.94
N LYS A 437 -8.42 28.73 2.76
CA LYS A 437 -8.65 30.13 2.39
C LYS A 437 -9.96 30.35 1.63
N ILE A 438 -10.54 29.29 1.10
CA ILE A 438 -11.85 29.31 0.45
C ILE A 438 -12.95 29.15 1.49
N HIS A 439 -14.16 29.63 1.18
CA HIS A 439 -15.35 29.30 1.97
C HIS A 439 -15.59 27.78 1.92
N SER A 440 -15.07 27.05 2.90
CA SER A 440 -15.04 25.61 2.88
C SER A 440 -16.22 25.01 3.63
N ASN A 441 -16.96 24.13 2.97
CA ASN A 441 -17.76 23.12 3.65
C ASN A 441 -16.80 22.17 4.38
N ARG A 442 -16.49 22.48 5.64
CA ARG A 442 -15.60 21.65 6.47
C ARG A 442 -16.44 20.61 7.19
N ARG A 443 -16.03 19.35 7.13
CA ARG A 443 -16.74 18.25 7.78
C ARG A 443 -15.83 17.38 8.62
N LEU A 444 -16.33 16.90 9.74
CA LEU A 444 -15.71 15.87 10.56
C LEU A 444 -16.25 14.51 10.12
N LEU A 445 -15.40 13.69 9.48
CA LEU A 445 -15.79 12.46 8.80
C LEU A 445 -14.92 11.27 9.20
N TRP A 446 -15.49 10.07 9.12
CA TRP A 446 -14.83 8.81 9.46
C TRP A 446 -13.89 8.33 8.37
N HIS A 447 -12.74 7.81 8.80
CA HIS A 447 -11.87 6.95 8.01
C HIS A 447 -11.51 5.70 8.84
N GLY A 448 -11.44 4.54 8.17
CA GLY A 448 -11.07 3.27 8.79
C GLY A 448 -10.03 2.56 7.94
N SER A 449 -9.11 1.86 8.61
CA SER A 449 -8.03 1.10 7.99
C SER A 449 -7.60 -0.04 8.92
N ARG A 450 -6.83 -1.00 8.40
CA ARG A 450 -6.25 -2.09 9.21
C ARG A 450 -5.38 -1.49 10.32
N SER A 451 -5.39 -2.08 11.52
CA SER A 451 -4.55 -1.63 12.65
C SER A 451 -3.07 -1.53 12.28
N THR A 452 -2.58 -2.45 11.43
CA THR A 452 -1.20 -2.49 10.92
C THR A 452 -0.81 -1.27 10.09
N ASN A 453 -1.78 -0.50 9.59
CA ASN A 453 -1.54 0.71 8.81
C ASN A 453 -1.44 1.96 9.69
N PHE A 454 -1.88 1.91 10.95
CA PHE A 454 -1.97 3.10 11.79
C PHE A 454 -0.63 3.69 12.21
N ALA A 455 0.44 2.91 12.27
CA ALA A 455 1.78 3.49 12.46
C ALA A 455 2.15 4.43 11.30
N GLY A 456 1.84 4.04 10.06
CA GLY A 456 2.04 4.88 8.87
C GLY A 456 1.08 6.07 8.82
N ILE A 457 -0.21 5.87 9.14
CA ILE A 457 -1.21 6.94 9.16
C ILE A 457 -0.90 7.99 10.23
N LEU A 458 -0.54 7.58 11.45
CA LEU A 458 -0.24 8.51 12.53
C LEU A 458 1.10 9.25 12.30
N SER A 459 2.11 8.59 11.73
CA SER A 459 3.40 9.24 11.50
C SER A 459 3.44 10.08 10.22
N GLN A 460 2.82 9.62 9.13
CA GLN A 460 2.94 10.23 7.79
C GLN A 460 1.63 10.77 7.22
N GLY A 461 0.48 10.37 7.77
CA GLY A 461 -0.83 10.84 7.38
C GLY A 461 -1.48 9.98 6.32
N LEU A 462 -2.72 10.32 5.99
CA LEU A 462 -3.44 9.72 4.87
C LEU A 462 -2.75 10.09 3.55
N ARG A 463 -2.52 9.08 2.71
CA ARG A 463 -1.94 9.23 1.37
C ARG A 463 -2.99 8.98 0.29
N ILE A 464 -2.82 9.67 -0.82
CA ILE A 464 -3.50 9.34 -2.07
C ILE A 464 -2.66 8.31 -2.81
N GLY A 465 -3.32 7.35 -3.47
CA GLY A 465 -2.65 6.35 -4.30
C GLY A 465 -1.73 7.02 -5.34
N PRO A 466 -0.53 6.47 -5.60
CA PRO A 466 0.44 7.10 -6.48
C PRO A 466 -0.06 7.16 -7.95
N PRO A 467 0.51 8.03 -8.81
CA PRO A 467 0.09 8.17 -10.21
C PRO A 467 0.08 6.85 -11.00
N GLU A 468 0.94 5.90 -10.61
CA GLU A 468 1.08 4.59 -11.24
C GLU A 468 -0.01 3.59 -10.83
N ALA A 469 -0.73 3.82 -9.72
CA ALA A 469 -1.85 2.98 -9.34
C ALA A 469 -2.96 3.00 -10.41
N PRO A 470 -3.71 1.90 -10.60
CA PRO A 470 -4.96 1.94 -11.35
C PRO A 470 -5.94 2.96 -10.75
N VAL A 471 -6.84 3.46 -11.59
CA VAL A 471 -8.00 4.25 -11.15
C VAL A 471 -9.19 3.33 -10.90
N SER A 472 -9.33 2.27 -11.69
CA SER A 472 -10.28 1.19 -11.47
C SER A 472 -9.98 0.52 -10.12
N GLY A 473 -11.03 0.31 -9.31
CA GLY A 473 -10.92 -0.05 -7.88
C GLY A 473 -11.21 1.10 -6.91
N TYR A 474 -11.22 2.36 -7.39
CA TYR A 474 -11.64 3.54 -6.63
C TYR A 474 -12.92 4.13 -7.22
N MET A 475 -14.05 4.06 -6.49
CA MET A 475 -15.37 4.44 -7.02
C MET A 475 -15.44 5.84 -7.65
N PHE A 476 -14.65 6.80 -7.14
CA PHE A 476 -14.59 8.18 -7.59
C PHE A 476 -13.16 8.64 -7.90
N GLY A 477 -12.34 7.72 -8.41
CA GLY A 477 -10.94 7.95 -8.70
C GLY A 477 -10.06 8.07 -7.45
N LYS A 478 -8.76 8.29 -7.64
CA LYS A 478 -7.80 8.30 -6.52
C LYS A 478 -8.02 9.52 -5.63
N GLY A 479 -8.15 9.30 -4.33
CA GLY A 479 -8.30 10.34 -3.33
C GLY A 479 -8.30 9.77 -1.92
N ILE A 480 -8.50 10.63 -0.93
CA ILE A 480 -8.78 10.23 0.44
C ILE A 480 -10.29 10.04 0.58
N TYR A 481 -10.70 8.80 0.87
CA TYR A 481 -12.09 8.42 1.05
C TYR A 481 -12.49 8.54 2.52
N LEU A 482 -13.54 9.31 2.76
CA LEU A 482 -14.13 9.56 4.07
C LEU A 482 -15.63 9.25 4.03
N ALA A 483 -16.21 8.88 5.16
CA ALA A 483 -17.64 8.58 5.28
C ALA A 483 -18.27 9.35 6.44
N ASP A 484 -19.55 9.69 6.31
CA ASP A 484 -20.36 10.15 7.44
C ASP A 484 -20.98 9.00 8.24
N CYS A 485 -20.87 7.76 7.73
CA CYS A 485 -21.30 6.51 8.32
C CYS A 485 -20.13 5.77 8.99
N SER A 486 -20.19 5.58 10.31
CA SER A 486 -19.12 4.93 11.09
C SER A 486 -18.87 3.49 10.66
N SER A 487 -19.94 2.69 10.53
CA SER A 487 -19.83 1.26 10.19
C SER A 487 -19.34 1.02 8.77
N LYS A 488 -19.53 1.98 7.85
CA LYS A 488 -18.90 1.93 6.52
C LYS A 488 -17.38 1.99 6.63
N SER A 489 -16.85 2.96 7.37
CA SER A 489 -15.42 3.07 7.62
C SER A 489 -14.89 1.88 8.44
N ALA A 490 -15.66 1.38 9.40
CA ALA A 490 -15.28 0.25 10.23
C ALA A 490 -15.15 -1.07 9.43
N GLY A 491 -15.85 -1.21 8.30
CA GLY A 491 -15.68 -2.31 7.36
C GLY A 491 -14.25 -2.43 6.81
N TYR A 492 -13.51 -1.33 6.73
CA TYR A 492 -12.12 -1.28 6.26
C TYR A 492 -11.09 -1.61 7.35
N CYS A 493 -11.51 -1.81 8.60
CA CYS A 493 -10.61 -2.16 9.69
C CYS A 493 -10.16 -3.63 9.67
N TYR A 494 -10.93 -4.51 9.02
CA TYR A 494 -10.70 -5.97 9.03
C TYR A 494 -10.48 -6.53 10.45
N SER A 495 -11.32 -6.08 11.40
CA SER A 495 -11.19 -6.35 12.83
C SER A 495 -11.16 -7.84 13.23
N MET A 496 -11.60 -8.75 12.35
CA MET A 496 -11.49 -10.19 12.59
C MET A 496 -10.03 -10.65 12.73
N ASN A 497 -9.07 -9.96 12.10
CA ASN A 497 -7.65 -10.29 12.19
C ASN A 497 -7.00 -9.91 13.53
N THR A 498 -7.71 -9.14 14.34
CA THR A 498 -7.27 -8.51 15.60
C THR A 498 -8.21 -8.85 16.76
N GLY A 499 -9.00 -9.93 16.65
CA GLY A 499 -9.93 -10.36 17.71
C GLY A 499 -11.08 -9.38 17.98
N GLY A 500 -11.47 -8.60 16.96
CA GLY A 500 -12.50 -7.57 17.03
C GLY A 500 -11.95 -6.17 17.27
N GLU A 501 -10.68 -6.01 17.63
CA GLU A 501 -10.09 -4.71 17.91
C GLU A 501 -9.87 -3.87 16.65
N ALA A 502 -10.29 -2.60 16.66
CA ALA A 502 -10.23 -1.74 15.50
C ALA A 502 -9.92 -0.29 15.87
N LEU A 503 -9.38 0.42 14.89
CA LEU A 503 -9.07 1.83 14.98
C LEU A 503 -9.83 2.58 13.89
N LEU A 504 -10.58 3.59 14.32
CA LEU A 504 -11.28 4.54 13.45
C LEU A 504 -10.70 5.93 13.71
N VAL A 505 -10.54 6.72 12.66
CA VAL A 505 -10.08 8.11 12.79
C VAL A 505 -11.14 9.06 12.29
N LEU A 506 -11.38 10.13 13.03
CA LEU A 506 -12.15 11.28 12.59
C LEU A 506 -11.21 12.32 11.98
N CYS A 507 -11.53 12.68 10.76
CA CYS A 507 -10.78 13.59 9.93
C CYS A 507 -11.57 14.88 9.75
N GLU A 508 -10.94 16.03 9.98
CA GLU A 508 -11.47 17.30 9.49
C GLU A 508 -11.08 17.47 8.03
N ALA A 509 -12.09 17.53 7.16
CA ALA A 509 -11.94 17.63 5.72
C ALA A 509 -12.44 18.99 5.23
N ALA A 510 -11.58 19.75 4.58
CA ALA A 510 -11.93 20.97 3.85
C ALA A 510 -12.43 20.60 2.44
N LEU A 511 -13.73 20.34 2.33
CA LEU A 511 -14.34 19.84 1.09
C LEU A 511 -14.52 20.96 0.05
N GLY A 512 -14.59 22.23 0.46
CA GLY A 512 -14.87 23.32 -0.47
C GLY A 512 -16.18 23.13 -1.22
N ALA A 513 -16.22 23.58 -2.48
CA ALA A 513 -17.27 23.21 -3.42
C ALA A 513 -17.14 21.73 -3.82
N MET A 514 -18.24 20.99 -3.74
CA MET A 514 -18.33 19.57 -4.07
C MET A 514 -19.09 19.35 -5.38
N GLN A 515 -18.62 18.45 -6.24
CA GLN A 515 -19.50 17.81 -7.22
C GLN A 515 -20.26 16.66 -6.56
N THR A 516 -21.50 16.46 -6.96
CA THR A 516 -22.35 15.37 -6.49
C THR A 516 -22.47 14.28 -7.54
N LEU A 517 -22.27 13.03 -7.15
CA LEU A 517 -22.39 11.87 -8.04
C LEU A 517 -23.27 10.80 -7.40
N ILE A 518 -24.10 10.13 -8.21
CA ILE A 518 -25.04 9.08 -7.78
C ILE A 518 -24.61 7.67 -8.23
N GLU A 519 -23.53 7.58 -9.00
CA GLU A 519 -22.92 6.35 -9.47
C GLU A 519 -21.40 6.53 -9.59
N ALA A 520 -20.67 5.42 -9.73
CA ALA A 520 -19.22 5.43 -9.84
C ALA A 520 -18.75 6.24 -11.05
N ASP A 521 -17.69 7.01 -10.87
CA ASP A 521 -17.00 7.73 -11.93
C ASP A 521 -15.50 7.76 -11.62
N TYR A 522 -14.78 6.87 -12.28
CA TYR A 522 -13.33 6.73 -12.12
C TYR A 522 -12.58 8.03 -12.46
N ASN A 523 -13.15 8.92 -13.28
CA ASN A 523 -12.56 10.21 -13.63
C ASN A 523 -13.04 11.38 -12.76
N ALA A 524 -13.77 11.12 -11.68
CA ALA A 524 -14.37 12.16 -10.85
C ALA A 524 -13.37 13.23 -10.39
N GLY A 525 -12.16 12.86 -9.95
CA GLY A 525 -11.15 13.85 -9.53
C GLY A 525 -10.66 14.77 -10.67
N ILE A 526 -10.57 14.24 -11.89
CA ILE A 526 -10.19 15.03 -13.07
C ILE A 526 -11.33 15.99 -13.43
N LYS A 527 -12.58 15.49 -13.41
CA LYS A 527 -13.78 16.30 -13.68
C LYS A 527 -13.96 17.39 -12.62
N ALA A 528 -13.74 17.07 -11.35
CA ALA A 528 -13.81 18.01 -10.24
C ALA A 528 -12.88 19.20 -10.49
N LYS A 529 -11.60 18.91 -10.76
CA LYS A 529 -10.60 19.92 -11.08
C LYS A 529 -10.96 20.75 -12.32
N LYS A 530 -11.42 20.11 -13.39
CA LYS A 530 -11.82 20.79 -14.63
C LYS A 530 -12.99 21.76 -14.40
N ASN A 531 -13.93 21.39 -13.54
CA ASN A 531 -15.11 22.17 -13.22
C ASN A 531 -14.88 23.19 -12.09
N GLY A 532 -13.64 23.34 -11.59
CA GLY A 532 -13.32 24.28 -10.51
C GLY A 532 -13.89 23.89 -9.15
N VAL A 533 -14.24 22.62 -8.93
CA VAL A 533 -14.66 22.10 -7.62
C VAL A 533 -13.54 21.27 -6.99
N HIS A 534 -13.60 21.10 -5.67
CA HIS A 534 -12.43 20.69 -4.86
C HIS A 534 -12.53 19.26 -4.36
N SER A 535 -13.73 18.69 -4.33
CA SER A 535 -13.99 17.35 -3.82
C SER A 535 -15.24 16.74 -4.46
N THR A 536 -15.44 15.45 -4.22
CA THR A 536 -16.61 14.70 -4.68
C THR A 536 -17.43 14.21 -3.50
N TRP A 537 -18.75 14.36 -3.60
CA TRP A 537 -19.72 13.71 -2.75
C TRP A 537 -20.46 12.62 -3.53
N GLY A 538 -20.11 11.37 -3.27
CA GLY A 538 -20.91 10.22 -3.69
C GLY A 538 -22.16 10.14 -2.81
N GLN A 539 -23.32 10.38 -3.39
CA GLN A 539 -24.59 10.45 -2.66
C GLN A 539 -25.22 9.07 -2.53
N GLY A 540 -25.34 8.55 -1.31
CA GLY A 540 -25.92 7.24 -1.03
C GLY A 540 -27.42 7.29 -0.71
N LYS A 541 -28.06 6.12 -0.76
CA LYS A 541 -29.46 5.91 -0.35
C LYS A 541 -29.68 6.27 1.12
N ILE A 542 -28.70 6.02 1.98
CA ILE A 542 -28.74 6.25 3.42
C ILE A 542 -27.67 7.28 3.81
N GLY A 543 -28.05 8.28 4.62
CA GLY A 543 -27.14 9.31 5.11
C GLY A 543 -27.74 10.13 6.25
N PRO A 544 -26.96 11.07 6.82
CA PRO A 544 -27.45 11.96 7.86
C PRO A 544 -28.39 13.03 7.29
N ARG A 545 -29.56 13.20 7.92
CA ARG A 545 -30.54 14.24 7.56
C ARG A 545 -30.29 15.58 8.24
N ARG A 546 -29.53 15.58 9.34
CA ARG A 546 -29.24 16.78 10.13
C ARG A 546 -27.75 16.83 10.43
N TRP A 547 -27.17 17.98 10.16
CA TRP A 547 -25.79 18.33 10.48
C TRP A 547 -25.79 19.38 11.60
N VAL A 548 -24.76 19.37 12.42
CA VAL A 548 -24.55 20.33 13.51
C VAL A 548 -23.11 20.81 13.51
N ASP A 549 -22.86 21.99 14.07
CA ASP A 549 -21.50 22.50 14.29
C ASP A 549 -20.80 21.61 15.32
N ALA A 550 -19.67 21.02 14.93
CA ALA A 550 -18.83 20.15 15.75
C ALA A 550 -18.09 20.92 16.87
N GLY A 551 -18.22 22.24 16.93
CA GLY A 551 -17.86 23.06 18.10
C GLY A 551 -18.56 22.63 19.39
N ILE A 552 -19.68 21.90 19.31
CA ILE A 552 -20.31 21.24 20.47
C ILE A 552 -19.43 20.14 21.08
N VAL A 553 -18.53 19.55 20.29
CA VAL A 553 -17.58 18.51 20.72
C VAL A 553 -16.37 19.17 21.35
N HIS A 554 -15.74 20.11 20.64
CA HIS A 554 -14.56 20.84 21.12
C HIS A 554 -14.43 22.21 20.44
N PRO A 555 -14.05 23.30 21.12
CA PRO A 555 -14.00 24.65 20.56
C PRO A 555 -13.17 24.79 19.27
N SER A 556 -12.11 24.01 19.13
CA SER A 556 -11.24 23.98 17.93
C SER A 556 -11.94 23.46 16.66
N LEU A 557 -13.16 22.94 16.77
CA LEU A 557 -13.98 22.43 15.65
C LEU A 557 -15.07 23.42 15.24
N LYS A 558 -15.09 24.63 15.81
CA LYS A 558 -16.09 25.64 15.48
C LYS A 558 -16.12 25.90 13.96
N GLY A 559 -17.30 25.81 13.37
CA GLY A 559 -17.51 25.93 11.93
C GLY A 559 -17.06 24.71 11.12
N VAL A 560 -16.96 23.53 11.75
CA VAL A 560 -16.84 22.22 11.10
C VAL A 560 -18.16 21.50 11.30
N GLU A 561 -18.78 20.98 10.24
CA GLU A 561 -20.03 20.23 10.36
C GLU A 561 -19.76 18.77 10.74
N MET A 562 -20.64 18.18 11.55
CA MET A 562 -20.71 16.74 11.76
C MET A 562 -22.16 16.26 11.73
N PRO A 563 -22.42 14.98 11.41
CA PRO A 563 -23.74 14.39 11.58
C PRO A 563 -24.26 14.60 13.00
N ASN A 564 -25.54 14.96 13.14
CA ASN A 564 -26.13 15.20 14.44
C ASN A 564 -26.02 13.93 15.31
N PRO A 565 -25.28 13.96 16.42
CA PRO A 565 -25.03 12.77 17.23
C PRO A 565 -26.30 12.24 17.93
N LYS A 566 -27.41 12.98 17.91
CA LYS A 566 -28.71 12.55 18.45
C LYS A 566 -29.63 11.92 17.41
N ALA A 567 -29.25 11.89 16.13
CA ALA A 567 -30.07 11.37 15.04
C ALA A 567 -29.41 10.16 14.38
N LYS A 568 -30.20 9.13 14.10
CA LYS A 568 -29.75 7.99 13.30
C LYS A 568 -29.69 8.35 11.82
N LEU A 569 -28.89 7.62 11.05
CA LEU A 569 -28.95 7.66 9.59
C LEU A 569 -30.35 7.24 9.10
N SER A 570 -30.81 7.85 8.01
CA SER A 570 -32.06 7.50 7.37
C SER A 570 -31.94 7.64 5.85
N GLU A 571 -32.98 7.27 5.12
CA GLU A 571 -33.03 7.46 3.68
C GLU A 571 -32.73 8.90 3.33
N SER A 572 -31.87 9.15 2.34
CA SER A 572 -31.41 10.48 1.92
C SER A 572 -32.39 11.17 0.96
N GLY A 573 -33.31 10.41 0.34
CA GLY A 573 -34.22 10.89 -0.70
C GLY A 573 -33.56 11.09 -2.08
N VAL A 574 -32.30 10.67 -2.24
CA VAL A 574 -31.58 10.72 -3.52
C VAL A 574 -32.12 9.63 -4.44
N LYS A 575 -32.77 10.03 -5.54
CA LYS A 575 -33.36 9.11 -6.52
C LYS A 575 -32.27 8.43 -7.35
N ASN A 576 -32.48 7.18 -7.71
CA ASN A 576 -31.65 6.40 -8.66
C ASN A 576 -30.16 6.25 -8.28
N THR A 577 -29.77 6.50 -7.03
CA THR A 577 -28.39 6.28 -6.62
C THR A 577 -28.05 4.79 -6.53
N LYS A 578 -26.88 4.44 -7.04
CA LYS A 578 -26.27 3.11 -6.95
C LYS A 578 -25.50 2.92 -5.64
N LEU A 579 -25.32 3.98 -4.85
CA LEU A 579 -24.59 3.93 -3.59
C LEU A 579 -25.54 3.67 -2.42
N HIS A 580 -25.19 2.75 -1.52
CA HIS A 580 -25.96 2.54 -0.29
C HIS A 580 -25.75 3.65 0.75
N TYR A 581 -24.52 4.15 0.87
CA TYR A 581 -24.12 5.15 1.86
C TYR A 581 -23.24 6.22 1.20
N ASN A 582 -23.25 7.43 1.76
CA ASN A 582 -22.43 8.53 1.27
C ASN A 582 -20.92 8.23 1.29
N GLU A 583 -20.19 8.90 0.41
CA GLU A 583 -18.73 9.02 0.43
C GLU A 583 -18.29 10.45 0.12
N TYR A 584 -17.24 10.90 0.76
CA TYR A 584 -16.60 12.18 0.51
C TYR A 584 -15.15 11.96 0.13
N ILE A 585 -14.75 12.47 -1.02
CA ILE A 585 -13.44 12.21 -1.60
C ILE A 585 -12.69 13.53 -1.73
N CYS A 586 -11.58 13.62 -1.01
CA CYS A 586 -10.60 14.70 -1.15
C CYS A 586 -9.52 14.28 -2.14
N TYR A 587 -9.17 15.18 -3.06
CA TYR A 587 -8.18 14.92 -4.12
C TYR A 587 -6.79 15.51 -3.81
N ASP A 588 -6.66 16.21 -2.68
CA ASP A 588 -5.38 16.70 -2.15
C ASP A 588 -5.24 16.35 -0.66
N VAL A 589 -4.03 15.92 -0.26
CA VAL A 589 -3.75 15.55 1.14
C VAL A 589 -3.83 16.73 2.10
N ALA A 590 -3.66 17.97 1.62
CA ALA A 590 -3.77 19.18 2.41
C ALA A 590 -5.22 19.52 2.79
N GLN A 591 -6.21 18.91 2.12
CA GLN A 591 -7.63 19.05 2.48
C GLN A 591 -7.98 18.33 3.79
N VAL A 592 -7.11 17.49 4.33
CA VAL A 592 -7.45 16.60 5.45
C VAL A 592 -6.44 16.73 6.58
N ARG A 593 -6.95 16.81 7.81
CA ARG A 593 -6.18 16.64 9.05
C ARG A 593 -6.88 15.69 10.02
N LEU A 594 -6.11 14.89 10.75
CA LEU A 594 -6.64 13.95 11.74
C LEU A 594 -6.99 14.72 13.02
N ARG A 595 -8.08 14.33 13.69
CA ARG A 595 -8.58 15.02 14.89
C ARG A 595 -8.76 14.10 16.09
N TYR A 596 -9.38 12.94 15.87
CA TYR A 596 -9.62 11.95 16.91
C TYR A 596 -9.33 10.55 16.42
N LEU A 597 -8.72 9.73 17.28
CA LEU A 597 -8.55 8.31 17.08
C LEU A 597 -9.44 7.58 18.08
N LEU A 598 -10.36 6.76 17.58
CA LEU A 598 -11.24 5.92 18.38
C LEU A 598 -10.71 4.49 18.34
N TYR A 599 -10.42 3.96 19.52
CA TYR A 599 -10.09 2.55 19.73
C TYR A 599 -11.37 1.83 20.16
N VAL A 600 -11.83 0.92 19.30
CA VAL A 600 -13.12 0.24 19.47
C VAL A 600 -12.95 -1.28 19.36
N LYS A 601 -13.89 -2.01 19.94
CA LYS A 601 -14.12 -3.43 19.69
C LYS A 601 -15.35 -3.59 18.81
N ILE A 602 -15.19 -4.22 17.66
CA ILE A 602 -16.23 -4.47 16.67
C ILE A 602 -16.66 -5.93 16.78
N GLU A 603 -17.97 -6.13 16.90
CA GLU A 603 -18.60 -7.44 16.87
C GLU A 603 -19.55 -7.49 15.66
N LYS A 604 -19.43 -8.55 14.84
CA LYS A 604 -20.37 -8.79 13.74
C LYS A 604 -21.52 -9.62 14.28
N LEU A 605 -22.74 -9.18 13.99
CA LEU A 605 -23.99 -9.81 14.39
C LEU A 605 -24.40 -10.94 13.43
#